data_AF-A0A1X0I9J9-F1
#
_entry.id   AF-A0A1X0I9J9-F1
#
_cell.length_a   1.000
_cell.length_b   1.000
_cell.length_c   1.000
_cell.angle_alpha   90.00
_cell.angle_beta   90.00
_cell.angle_gamma   90.00
#
_symmetry.space_group_name_H-M   'P 1'
#
loop_
_entity.id
_entity.type
_entity.pdbx_description
1 polymer ?
#
loop_
_entity_poly.entity_id
_entity_poly.type
_entity_poly.pdbx_seq_one_letter_code
_entity_poly.pdbx_strand_id
1 'polypeptide(L)'
;MAFEKVKLVYELRDGQVEVTDDTIVPIGDVYTYRQLTYTSDTATIVFEVRGGVPGCVSVELRSGERPILAKDLVAIKLDQLRDEAFLVVGMIIPDTEGGHDAIHRVARKTLDRMTSRRKITPEFLARVAEIHRAAPEGGRLAAVTAAFGASERQAWRYIAQAREAGLINE
;
A
#
# COMPACT_ATOMS: atom_id res chain seq x y z
N MET A 1 -26.56 28.19 9.65
CA MET A 1 -25.24 28.18 10.33
C MET A 1 -24.39 27.14 9.61
N ALA A 2 -23.39 27.58 8.85
CA ALA A 2 -22.41 26.68 8.26
C ALA A 2 -21.40 26.35 9.37
N PHE A 3 -21.35 25.08 9.79
CA PHE A 3 -20.29 24.63 10.68
C PHE A 3 -18.99 24.68 9.88
N GLU A 4 -18.02 25.44 10.36
CA GLU A 4 -16.66 25.47 9.82
C GLU A 4 -16.12 24.04 9.89
N LYS A 5 -15.69 23.49 8.74
CA LYS A 5 -15.11 22.14 8.70
C LYS A 5 -13.88 22.14 9.60
N VAL A 6 -13.94 21.36 10.68
CA VAL A 6 -12.80 21.16 11.58
C VAL A 6 -11.72 20.45 10.78
N LYS A 7 -10.56 21.09 10.68
CA LYS A 7 -9.40 20.55 9.97
C LYS A 7 -8.65 19.60 10.89
N LEU A 8 -8.60 18.32 10.55
CA LEU A 8 -7.82 17.33 11.31
C LEU A 8 -6.39 17.30 10.76
N VAL A 9 -5.45 17.80 11.56
CA VAL A 9 -4.03 17.91 11.21
C VAL A 9 -3.19 17.24 12.30
N TYR A 10 -2.24 16.42 11.89
CA TYR A 10 -1.39 15.62 12.76
C TYR A 10 0.09 15.89 12.41
N GLU A 11 0.88 16.22 13.42
CA GLU A 11 2.30 16.51 13.24
C GLU A 11 3.12 15.22 13.16
N LEU A 12 4.03 15.17 12.18
CA LEU A 12 5.12 14.21 12.09
C LEU A 12 6.44 14.93 12.31
N ARG A 13 7.53 14.17 12.47
CA ARG A 13 8.87 14.74 12.69
C ARG A 13 9.31 15.69 11.55
N ASP A 14 8.89 15.38 10.32
CA ASP A 14 9.43 15.97 9.09
C ASP A 14 8.34 16.67 8.25
N GLY A 15 7.16 16.91 8.82
CA GLY A 15 5.99 17.45 8.12
C GLY A 15 4.70 17.17 8.87
N GLN A 16 3.57 17.34 8.20
CA GLN A 16 2.24 17.14 8.79
C GLN A 16 1.35 16.27 7.89
N VAL A 17 0.37 15.61 8.48
CA VAL A 17 -0.65 14.83 7.79
C VAL A 17 -2.01 15.45 8.04
N GLU A 18 -2.71 15.74 6.96
CA GLU A 18 -4.07 16.28 6.99
C GLU A 18 -5.07 15.23 6.50
N VAL A 19 -6.21 15.10 7.18
CA VAL A 19 -7.36 14.39 6.63
C VAL A 19 -8.05 15.29 5.62
N THR A 20 -7.77 15.07 4.34
CA THR A 20 -8.34 15.86 3.23
C THR A 20 -9.68 15.31 2.75
N ASP A 21 -9.99 14.06 3.08
CA ASP A 21 -11.29 13.43 2.90
C ASP A 21 -11.66 12.59 4.12
N ASP A 22 -12.64 13.07 4.86
CA ASP A 22 -13.11 12.51 6.13
C ASP A 22 -14.10 11.35 5.95
N THR A 23 -14.33 10.88 4.73
CA THR A 23 -15.14 9.68 4.50
C THR A 23 -14.47 8.47 5.15
N ILE A 24 -15.14 7.83 6.11
CA ILE A 24 -14.64 6.62 6.75
C ILE A 24 -14.82 5.43 5.80
N VAL A 25 -13.73 4.71 5.53
CA VAL A 25 -13.69 3.56 4.61
C VAL A 25 -12.99 2.36 5.25
N PRO A 26 -13.38 1.13 4.88
CA PRO A 26 -12.77 -0.07 5.43
C PRO A 26 -11.36 -0.30 4.89
N ILE A 27 -10.47 -0.80 5.75
CA ILE A 27 -9.12 -1.28 5.44
C ILE A 27 -8.86 -2.59 6.20
N GLY A 28 -9.22 -3.72 5.58
CA GLY A 28 -9.19 -5.01 6.27
C GLY A 28 -10.32 -5.11 7.31
N ASP A 29 -9.95 -5.30 8.58
CA ASP A 29 -10.92 -5.46 9.70
C ASP A 29 -11.10 -4.16 10.51
N VAL A 30 -10.51 -3.06 10.05
CA VAL A 30 -10.59 -1.73 10.68
C VAL A 30 -11.03 -0.70 9.64
N TYR A 31 -11.27 0.53 10.09
CA TYR A 31 -11.65 1.65 9.24
C TYR A 31 -10.65 2.79 9.38
N THR A 32 -10.61 3.66 8.38
CA THR A 32 -9.77 4.87 8.35
C THR A 32 -10.43 5.94 7.48
N TYR A 33 -9.92 7.16 7.50
CA TYR A 33 -10.31 8.19 6.54
C TYR A 33 -9.83 7.86 5.12
N ARG A 34 -10.64 8.25 4.13
CA ARG A 34 -10.45 7.91 2.72
C ARG A 34 -9.17 8.51 2.14
N GLN A 35 -8.84 9.74 2.50
CA GLN A 35 -7.70 10.46 1.93
C GLN A 35 -6.92 11.21 2.99
N LEU A 36 -5.59 11.01 2.95
CA LEU A 36 -4.62 11.68 3.79
C LEU A 36 -3.62 12.42 2.90
N THR A 37 -3.32 13.66 3.24
CA THR A 37 -2.29 14.46 2.56
C THR A 37 -1.14 14.73 3.52
N TYR A 38 0.03 14.16 3.21
CA TYR A 38 1.28 14.52 3.85
C TYR A 38 1.88 15.77 3.19
N THR A 39 2.28 16.74 3.99
CA THR A 39 2.95 17.96 3.53
C THR A 39 4.22 18.21 4.31
N SER A 40 5.30 18.49 3.59
CA SER A 40 6.55 19.04 4.12
C SER A 40 7.00 20.23 3.26
N ASP A 41 8.14 20.84 3.62
CA ASP A 41 8.75 21.93 2.87
C ASP A 41 9.06 21.53 1.42
N THR A 42 9.41 20.27 1.19
CA THR A 42 9.90 19.76 -0.11
C THR A 42 8.92 18.85 -0.82
N ALA A 43 7.84 18.42 -0.17
CA ALA A 43 6.92 17.44 -0.74
C ALA A 43 5.46 17.65 -0.34
N THR A 44 4.56 17.26 -1.24
CA THR A 44 3.14 17.05 -0.94
C THR A 44 2.74 15.70 -1.52
N ILE A 45 2.26 14.79 -0.67
CA ILE A 45 1.97 13.41 -1.04
C ILE A 45 0.55 13.08 -0.61
N VAL A 46 -0.25 12.56 -1.54
CA VAL A 46 -1.63 12.17 -1.28
C VAL A 46 -1.73 10.66 -1.25
N PHE A 47 -2.26 10.14 -0.14
CA PHE A 47 -2.60 8.74 0.03
C PHE A 47 -4.11 8.57 0.03
N GLU A 48 -4.59 7.55 -0.67
CA GLU A 48 -6.01 7.24 -0.79
C GLU A 48 -6.25 5.74 -0.60
N VAL A 49 -7.32 5.38 0.10
CA VAL A 49 -7.76 4.00 0.21
C VAL A 49 -8.69 3.66 -0.96
N ARG A 50 -8.27 2.75 -1.83
CA ARG A 50 -9.05 2.23 -2.96
C ARG A 50 -9.21 0.72 -2.85
N GLY A 51 -10.44 0.24 -2.88
CA GLY A 51 -10.73 -1.20 -2.73
C GLY A 51 -10.18 -1.78 -1.41
N GLY A 52 -10.18 -0.97 -0.35
CA GLY A 52 -9.64 -1.32 0.96
C GLY A 52 -8.11 -1.39 1.03
N VAL A 53 -7.38 -0.94 0.01
CA VAL A 53 -5.92 -0.91 0.00
C VAL A 53 -5.45 0.54 -0.01
N PRO A 54 -4.61 0.98 0.94
CA PRO A 54 -4.06 2.33 0.92
C PRO A 54 -2.94 2.41 -0.13
N GLY A 55 -3.03 3.40 -1.00
CA GLY A 55 -2.06 3.65 -2.06
C GLY A 55 -1.70 5.12 -2.17
N CYS A 56 -0.54 5.41 -2.75
CA CYS A 56 -0.17 6.76 -3.13
C CYS A 56 -0.82 7.11 -4.47
N VAL A 57 -1.52 8.25 -4.53
CA VAL A 57 -2.24 8.70 -5.74
C VAL A 57 -1.68 10.00 -6.33
N SER A 58 -0.92 10.77 -5.55
CA SER A 58 -0.19 11.95 -6.03
C SER A 58 1.10 12.15 -5.25
N VAL A 59 2.15 12.58 -5.95
CA VAL A 59 3.42 13.01 -5.39
C VAL A 59 3.82 14.30 -6.10
N GLU A 60 3.92 15.38 -5.35
CA GLU A 60 4.48 16.65 -5.79
C GLU A 60 5.77 16.90 -5.04
N LEU A 61 6.86 17.14 -5.76
CA LEU A 61 8.17 17.44 -5.19
C LEU A 61 8.59 18.84 -5.58
N ARG A 62 9.20 19.56 -4.64
CA ARG A 62 9.72 20.90 -4.83
C ARG A 62 11.22 20.88 -4.57
N SER A 63 11.99 21.33 -5.56
CA SER A 63 13.41 21.60 -5.37
C SER A 63 13.58 22.96 -4.68
N GLY A 64 14.42 23.01 -3.65
CA GLY A 64 14.96 24.26 -3.14
C GLY A 64 16.10 24.76 -4.04
N GLU A 65 17.23 25.12 -3.44
CA GLU A 65 18.40 25.65 -4.15
C GLU A 65 19.12 24.62 -5.05
N ARG A 66 18.90 23.32 -4.81
CA ARG A 66 19.55 22.23 -5.56
C ARG A 66 18.53 21.46 -6.38
N PRO A 67 18.89 20.99 -7.59
CA PRO A 67 18.01 20.16 -8.39
C PRO A 67 17.74 18.82 -7.71
N ILE A 68 16.54 18.27 -7.91
CA ILE A 68 16.20 16.91 -7.49
C ILE A 68 16.92 15.90 -8.39
N LEU A 69 17.71 15.02 -7.80
CA LEU A 69 18.43 13.97 -8.51
C LEU A 69 17.65 12.65 -8.43
N ALA A 70 17.89 11.74 -9.38
CA ALA A 70 17.24 10.43 -9.40
C ALA A 70 17.48 9.62 -8.11
N LYS A 71 18.66 9.77 -7.49
CA LYS A 71 18.98 9.14 -6.20
C LYS A 71 18.10 9.64 -5.05
N ASP A 72 17.62 10.88 -5.13
CA ASP A 72 16.77 11.48 -4.10
C ASP A 72 15.36 10.90 -4.21
N LEU A 73 14.87 10.64 -5.43
CA LEU A 73 13.60 9.95 -5.66
C LEU A 73 13.57 8.53 -5.05
N VAL A 74 14.69 7.79 -5.16
CA VAL A 74 14.84 6.45 -4.56
C VAL A 74 14.92 6.51 -3.03
N ALA A 75 15.33 7.65 -2.47
CA ALA A 75 15.38 7.86 -1.03
C ALA A 75 13.98 8.03 -0.42
N ILE A 76 12.99 8.51 -1.20
CA ILE A 76 11.61 8.67 -0.74
C ILE A 76 10.99 7.29 -0.49
N LYS A 77 10.80 6.94 0.78
CA LYS A 77 10.18 5.68 1.19
C LYS A 77 8.66 5.83 1.26
N LEU A 78 8.00 5.91 0.09
CA LEU A 78 6.55 6.13 -0.01
C LEU A 78 5.72 5.15 0.81
N ASP A 79 6.09 3.87 0.84
CA ASP A 79 5.39 2.86 1.65
C ASP A 79 5.50 3.16 3.15
N GLN A 80 6.68 3.57 3.61
CA GLN A 80 6.89 3.91 5.01
C GLN A 80 6.12 5.18 5.38
N LEU A 81 6.19 6.23 4.56
CA LEU A 81 5.45 7.48 4.77
C LEU A 81 3.94 7.26 4.77
N ARG A 82 3.42 6.40 3.89
CA ARG A 82 2.03 5.98 3.91
C ARG A 82 1.67 5.37 5.27
N ASP A 83 2.45 4.38 5.71
CA ASP A 83 2.14 3.66 6.94
C ASP A 83 2.21 4.59 8.16
N GLU A 84 3.20 5.49 8.21
CA GLU A 84 3.30 6.52 9.24
C GLU A 84 2.10 7.49 9.22
N ALA A 85 1.65 7.92 8.03
CA ALA A 85 0.51 8.81 7.90
C ALA A 85 -0.80 8.17 8.40
N PHE A 86 -1.07 6.91 8.04
CA PHE A 86 -2.25 6.21 8.55
C PHE A 86 -2.15 5.86 10.04
N LEU A 87 -0.94 5.61 10.55
CA LEU A 87 -0.73 5.34 11.98
C LEU A 87 -0.93 6.58 12.86
N VAL A 88 -0.46 7.76 12.43
CA VAL A 88 -0.56 8.99 13.22
C VAL A 88 -2.01 9.51 13.28
N VAL A 89 -2.75 9.36 12.18
CA VAL A 89 -4.16 9.74 12.11
C VAL A 89 -5.06 8.80 12.93
N GLY A 90 -4.63 7.55 13.08
CA GLY A 90 -5.38 6.52 13.79
C GLY A 90 -6.28 5.71 12.86
N MET A 91 -6.67 4.53 13.34
CA MET A 91 -7.62 3.63 12.68
C MET A 91 -8.71 3.25 13.65
N ILE A 92 -9.91 2.96 13.16
CA ILE A 92 -11.09 2.73 13.99
C ILE A 92 -11.46 1.25 13.94
N ILE A 93 -11.58 0.60 15.09
CA ILE A 93 -12.20 -0.71 15.25
C ILE A 93 -13.68 -0.48 15.56
N PRO A 94 -14.63 -1.01 14.76
CA PRO A 94 -16.04 -0.86 15.05
C PRO A 94 -16.43 -1.65 16.30
N ASP A 95 -17.30 -1.08 17.13
CA ASP A 95 -17.93 -1.75 18.26
C ASP A 95 -19.40 -1.30 18.39
N THR A 96 -20.08 -1.74 19.45
CA THR A 96 -21.48 -1.41 19.71
C THR A 96 -21.72 0.06 20.05
N GLU A 97 -20.69 0.83 20.35
CA GLU A 97 -20.76 2.25 20.75
C GLU A 97 -20.33 3.21 19.64
N GLY A 98 -20.02 2.69 18.44
CA GLY A 98 -19.62 3.49 17.28
C GLY A 98 -18.14 3.37 16.91
N GLY A 99 -17.36 2.63 17.70
CA GLY A 99 -15.96 2.29 17.43
C GLY A 99 -14.97 2.98 18.35
N HIS A 100 -13.78 2.39 18.45
CA HIS A 100 -12.65 2.89 19.22
C HIS A 100 -11.35 2.83 18.42
N ASP A 101 -10.34 3.58 18.86
CA ASP A 101 -9.04 3.60 18.20
C ASP A 101 -8.35 2.22 18.29
N ALA A 102 -7.94 1.73 17.12
CA ALA A 102 -7.11 0.56 17.01
C ALA A 102 -5.76 0.83 17.69
N ILE A 103 -5.38 -0.04 18.62
CA ILE A 103 -4.04 0.02 19.20
C ILE A 103 -2.98 -0.06 18.09
N HIS A 104 -1.88 0.67 18.25
CA HIS A 104 -0.84 0.84 17.22
C HIS A 104 -0.34 -0.50 16.62
N ARG A 105 -0.26 -1.57 17.42
CA ARG A 105 0.12 -2.91 16.96
C ARG A 105 -0.89 -3.51 15.97
N VAL A 106 -2.19 -3.33 16.20
CA VAL A 106 -3.26 -3.82 15.33
C VAL A 106 -3.32 -3.01 14.04
N ALA A 107 -3.22 -1.69 14.13
CA ALA A 107 -3.16 -0.80 12.97
C ALA A 107 -1.97 -1.16 12.06
N ARG A 108 -0.76 -1.30 12.63
CA ARG A 108 0.44 -1.69 11.87
C ARG A 108 0.27 -3.05 11.20
N LYS A 109 -0.20 -4.07 11.95
CA LYS A 109 -0.43 -5.41 11.37
C LYS A 109 -1.46 -5.38 10.24
N THR A 110 -2.47 -4.53 10.35
CA THR A 110 -3.50 -4.38 9.33
C THR A 110 -2.95 -3.71 8.08
N LEU A 111 -2.21 -2.61 8.23
CA LEU A 111 -1.46 -1.98 7.14
C LEU A 111 -0.54 -2.98 6.47
N ASP A 112 0.34 -3.64 7.23
CA ASP A 112 1.25 -4.67 6.72
C ASP A 112 0.48 -5.75 5.95
N ARG A 113 -0.67 -6.23 6.44
CA ARG A 113 -1.47 -7.24 5.72
C ARG A 113 -2.06 -6.71 4.41
N MET A 114 -2.51 -5.46 4.38
CA MET A 114 -3.14 -4.86 3.21
C MET A 114 -2.13 -4.41 2.17
N THR A 115 -0.92 -4.07 2.59
CA THR A 115 0.14 -3.50 1.75
C THR A 115 1.27 -4.48 1.48
N SER A 116 1.43 -5.53 2.29
CA SER A 116 2.42 -6.58 2.02
C SER A 116 2.10 -7.28 0.70
N ARG A 117 3.11 -7.19 -0.17
CA ARG A 117 3.21 -7.67 -1.55
C ARG A 117 2.20 -8.73 -1.97
N ARG A 118 1.45 -8.38 -3.02
CA ARG A 118 0.59 -9.19 -3.89
C ARG A 118 -0.24 -10.23 -3.14
N LYS A 119 -1.50 -9.89 -2.86
CA LYS A 119 -2.53 -10.91 -2.66
C LYS A 119 -2.43 -11.90 -3.81
N ILE A 120 -2.23 -13.16 -3.46
CA ILE A 120 -2.19 -14.25 -4.41
C ILE A 120 -3.65 -14.56 -4.73
N THR A 121 -4.18 -13.80 -5.69
CA THR A 121 -5.56 -13.95 -6.15
C THR A 121 -5.63 -15.07 -7.20
N PRO A 122 -6.83 -15.61 -7.49
CA PRO A 122 -7.01 -16.56 -8.59
C PRO A 122 -6.50 -16.01 -9.93
N GLU A 123 -6.72 -14.73 -10.22
CA GLU A 123 -6.24 -14.07 -11.44
C GLU A 123 -4.71 -13.99 -11.48
N PHE A 124 -4.09 -13.73 -10.32
CA PHE A 124 -2.63 -13.74 -10.20
C PHE A 124 -2.07 -15.13 -10.52
N LEU A 125 -2.64 -16.20 -9.95
CA LEU A 125 -2.20 -17.56 -10.22
C LEU A 125 -2.45 -17.99 -11.67
N ALA A 126 -3.56 -17.55 -12.27
CA ALA A 126 -3.83 -17.77 -13.69
C ALA A 126 -2.75 -17.12 -14.57
N ARG A 127 -2.34 -15.89 -14.23
CA ARG A 127 -1.27 -15.19 -14.95
C ARG A 127 0.09 -15.87 -14.77
N VAL A 128 0.39 -16.37 -13.56
CA VAL A 128 1.59 -17.19 -13.30
C VAL A 128 1.59 -18.43 -14.18
N ALA A 129 0.48 -19.15 -14.25
CA ALA A 129 0.34 -20.37 -15.05
C ALA A 129 0.48 -20.10 -16.56
N GLU A 130 -0.08 -19.00 -17.05
CA GLU A 130 0.07 -18.56 -18.43
C GLU A 130 1.54 -18.31 -18.80
N ILE A 131 2.25 -17.53 -17.99
CA ILE A 131 3.68 -17.23 -18.20
C ILE A 131 4.52 -18.51 -18.12
N HIS A 132 4.21 -19.39 -17.17
CA HIS A 132 4.89 -20.67 -17.02
C HIS A 132 4.74 -21.55 -18.27
N ARG A 133 3.52 -21.64 -18.84
CA ARG A 133 3.26 -22.42 -20.05
C ARG A 133 3.86 -21.82 -21.32
N ALA A 134 3.90 -20.48 -21.41
CA ALA A 134 4.46 -19.78 -22.57
C ALA A 134 6.00 -19.83 -22.61
N ALA A 135 6.66 -20.09 -21.48
CA ALA A 135 8.11 -20.15 -21.40
C ALA A 135 8.67 -21.50 -21.87
N PRO A 136 9.85 -21.52 -22.52
CA PRO A 136 10.51 -22.75 -22.96
C PRO A 136 10.90 -23.63 -21.76
N GLU A 137 11.06 -24.92 -22.03
CA GLU A 137 11.49 -25.90 -21.03
C GLU A 137 12.85 -25.50 -20.42
N GLY A 138 12.96 -25.52 -19.09
CA GLY A 138 14.12 -25.00 -18.35
C GLY A 138 14.13 -23.49 -18.10
N GLY A 139 13.34 -22.68 -18.81
CA GLY A 139 13.28 -21.22 -18.67
C GLY A 139 12.13 -20.68 -17.80
N ARG A 140 11.24 -21.56 -17.34
CA ARG A 140 9.96 -21.17 -16.72
C ARG A 140 10.10 -20.38 -15.42
N LEU A 141 11.04 -20.78 -14.57
CA LEU A 141 11.34 -20.06 -13.33
C LEU A 141 11.83 -18.64 -13.62
N ALA A 142 12.78 -18.50 -14.54
CA ALA A 142 13.34 -17.21 -14.93
C ALA A 142 12.27 -16.28 -15.52
N ALA A 143 11.36 -16.82 -16.34
CA ALA A 143 10.24 -16.06 -16.90
C ALA A 143 9.28 -15.52 -15.82
N VAL A 144 8.94 -16.35 -14.83
CA VAL A 144 8.07 -15.93 -13.70
C VAL A 144 8.78 -14.90 -12.82
N THR A 145 10.06 -15.10 -12.50
CA THR A 145 10.91 -14.14 -11.75
C THR A 145 10.90 -12.78 -12.45
N ALA A 146 11.20 -12.75 -13.75
CA ALA A 146 11.26 -11.53 -14.53
C ALA A 146 9.91 -10.82 -14.64
N ALA A 147 8.84 -11.57 -14.94
CA ALA A 147 7.50 -10.99 -15.13
C ALA A 147 6.93 -10.36 -13.86
N PHE A 148 7.31 -10.86 -12.69
CA PHE A 148 6.76 -10.40 -11.42
C PHE A 148 7.74 -9.61 -10.54
N GLY A 149 8.99 -9.42 -10.97
CA GLY A 149 10.03 -8.77 -10.16
C GLY A 149 10.23 -9.46 -8.81
N ALA A 150 10.07 -10.79 -8.78
CA ALA A 150 10.08 -11.58 -7.56
C ALA A 150 11.46 -12.24 -7.37
N SER A 151 11.83 -12.59 -6.14
CA SER A 151 13.00 -13.46 -5.94
C SER A 151 12.71 -14.88 -6.43
N GLU A 152 13.73 -15.67 -6.75
CA GLU A 152 13.54 -17.08 -7.17
C GLU A 152 12.70 -17.88 -6.17
N ARG A 153 12.95 -17.69 -4.87
CA ARG A 153 12.16 -18.33 -3.80
C ARG A 153 10.68 -17.97 -3.87
N GLN A 154 10.36 -16.71 -4.20
CA GLN A 154 8.98 -16.25 -4.35
C GLN A 154 8.35 -16.78 -5.64
N ALA A 155 9.10 -16.80 -6.75
CA ALA A 155 8.64 -17.36 -8.01
C ALA A 155 8.30 -18.86 -7.86
N TRP A 156 9.15 -19.63 -7.17
CA TRP A 156 8.86 -21.02 -6.82
C TRP A 156 7.57 -21.17 -6.01
N ARG A 157 7.35 -20.30 -5.03
CA ARG A 157 6.11 -20.30 -4.23
C ARG A 157 4.88 -20.04 -5.09
N TYR A 158 4.95 -19.10 -6.04
CA TYR A 158 3.83 -18.80 -6.95
C TYR A 158 3.53 -19.98 -7.88
N ILE A 159 4.56 -20.63 -8.42
CA ILE A 159 4.41 -21.82 -9.27
C ILE A 159 3.77 -22.96 -8.46
N ALA A 160 4.23 -23.20 -7.23
CA ALA A 160 3.68 -24.23 -6.35
C ALA A 160 2.17 -24.00 -6.09
N GLN A 161 1.78 -22.76 -5.78
CA GLN A 161 0.37 -22.43 -5.54
C GLN A 161 -0.48 -22.51 -6.81
N ALA A 162 0.07 -22.17 -7.98
CA ALA A 162 -0.63 -22.36 -9.25
C ALA A 162 -0.80 -23.85 -9.61
N ARG A 163 0.14 -24.72 -9.19
CA ARG A 163 0.00 -26.18 -9.28
C ARG A 163 -1.06 -26.71 -8.33
N GLU A 164 -1.04 -26.29 -7.07
CA GLU A 164 -2.08 -26.64 -6.07
C GLU A 164 -3.48 -26.22 -6.53
N ALA A 165 -3.59 -25.10 -7.25
CA ALA A 165 -4.83 -24.62 -7.85
C ALA A 165 -5.23 -25.34 -9.17
N GLY A 166 -4.44 -26.30 -9.65
CA GLY A 166 -4.71 -27.05 -10.89
C GLY A 166 -4.56 -26.23 -12.18
N LEU A 167 -3.86 -25.09 -12.13
CA LEU A 167 -3.69 -24.20 -13.29
C LEU A 167 -2.44 -24.54 -14.11
N ILE A 168 -1.46 -25.19 -13.46
CA ILE A 168 -0.27 -25.77 -14.09
C ILE A 168 -0.38 -27.27 -13.97
N ASN A 169 -0.56 -27.94 -15.11
CA ASN A 169 -0.52 -29.39 -15.20
C ASN A 169 0.88 -29.79 -15.65
N GLU A 170 1.69 -30.23 -14.70
CA GLU A 170 2.91 -31.00 -14.90
C GLU A 170 2.92 -32.18 -13.97
#